data_AF-A0A6P8CHL6-F1
#
_entry.id   AF-A0A6P8CHL6-F1
#
_cell.length_a   1.000
_cell.length_b   1.000
_cell.length_c   1.000
_cell.angle_alpha   90.00
_cell.angle_beta   90.00
_cell.angle_gamma   90.00
#
_symmetry.space_group_name_H-M   'P 1'
#
loop_
_entity.id
_entity.type
_entity.pdbx_description
1 polymer ?
#
loop_
_entity_poly.entity_id
_entity_poly.type
_entity_poly.pdbx_seq_one_letter_code
_entity_poly.pdbx_strand_id
1 'polypeptide(L)'
;MLVVGFFDLKPDLEGLGQFLMPLNEVIMQASALTEGRRSDFFNHLKAVADSLTALAWIAYTGKDCGMSMPIAHVEESWQMAEFYNNKVLVEYRNKESNHVEWAKALKELYLPGLRDYVKSFYPLGPVWSATGKPATSAPAKALPKAPAPGAPAPPPPPPASLFSSESSPSSSSRPKEGMAAVFQEINSGKPVTTGLRKVTDDMKTKNRTDRTGVVGVSEKGGRTSSPAFSKAGPPKLELQTGRKWVVENHIGRKDLVIDDCDAKQSVYIFGCKDSVLQIKGKVNNITVDKCTKTGVVFAEVVAAFEIVNCNRVEVQCQGSAPTISVDNTSGCQLYLSKDSLDSSITTAKSSEINVLVPGAEPDGDLVEHALPQQYVHTFKDGHFTTSPVSHSGG
;
A
#
# COMPACT_ATOMS: atom_id res chain seq x y z
N MET A 1 15.77 6.73 24.57
CA MET A 1 14.55 7.20 25.28
C MET A 1 14.57 8.71 25.25
N LEU A 2 13.91 9.32 24.26
CA LEU A 2 13.64 10.75 24.27
C LEU A 2 12.62 10.98 25.38
N VAL A 3 13.09 11.45 26.54
CA VAL A 3 12.20 11.89 27.61
C VAL A 3 11.61 13.21 27.13
N VAL A 4 10.40 13.14 26.59
CA VAL A 4 9.62 14.31 26.27
C VAL A 4 9.17 14.92 27.59
N GLY A 5 9.98 15.82 28.14
CA GLY A 5 9.63 16.67 29.27
C GLY A 5 8.73 17.83 28.80
N PHE A 6 7.98 18.42 29.73
CA PHE A 6 7.12 19.58 29.54
C PHE A 6 7.64 20.50 28.44
N PHE A 7 6.85 20.65 27.37
CA PHE A 7 7.23 21.56 26.31
C PHE A 7 7.03 23.00 26.81
N ASP A 8 7.97 23.87 26.45
CA ASP A 8 7.96 25.31 26.72
C ASP A 8 6.77 26.02 26.01
N LEU A 9 6.83 27.34 25.81
CA LEU A 9 5.76 28.07 25.12
C LEU A 9 5.40 27.40 23.79
N LYS A 10 4.08 27.26 23.52
CA LYS A 10 3.60 26.71 22.24
C LYS A 10 4.24 27.50 21.10
N PRO A 11 5.06 26.88 20.23
CA PRO A 11 5.70 27.60 19.15
C PRO A 11 4.65 28.04 18.13
N ASP A 12 4.90 29.18 17.51
CA ASP A 12 4.22 29.55 16.27
C ASP A 12 4.67 28.63 15.12
N LEU A 13 4.08 28.81 13.94
CA LEU A 13 4.33 27.91 12.81
C LEU A 13 5.81 27.86 12.42
N GLU A 14 6.51 29.00 12.52
CA GLU A 14 7.93 29.13 12.24
C GLU A 14 8.79 28.47 13.33
N GLY A 15 8.48 28.71 14.61
CA GLY A 15 9.15 28.08 15.74
C GLY A 15 8.97 26.55 15.76
N LEU A 16 7.83 26.04 15.30
CA LEU A 16 7.59 24.60 15.20
C LEU A 16 8.49 23.98 14.12
N GLY A 17 8.68 24.67 13.00
CA GLY A 17 9.63 24.26 11.96
C GLY A 17 11.07 24.15 12.50
N GLN A 18 11.52 25.15 13.26
CA GLN A 18 12.84 25.13 13.91
C GLN A 18 12.95 24.02 14.96
N PHE A 19 11.89 23.79 15.74
CA PHE A 19 11.85 22.73 16.75
C PHE A 19 11.98 21.33 16.13
N LEU A 20 11.35 21.09 14.97
CA LEU A 20 11.36 19.80 14.29
C LEU A 20 12.59 19.58 13.39
N MET A 21 13.34 20.63 13.09
CA MET A 21 14.49 20.58 12.17
C MET A 21 15.49 19.45 12.49
N PRO A 22 15.93 19.23 13.75
CA PRO A 22 16.86 18.14 14.04
C PRO A 22 16.29 16.74 13.75
N LEU A 23 14.99 16.54 13.97
CA LEU A 23 14.33 15.28 13.65
C LEU A 23 14.25 15.06 12.13
N ASN A 24 13.87 16.11 11.39
CA ASN A 24 13.78 16.07 9.94
C ASN A 24 15.14 15.78 9.29
N GLU A 25 16.22 16.37 9.80
CA GLU A 25 17.58 16.09 9.33
C GLU A 25 17.96 14.61 9.50
N VAL A 26 17.65 14.01 10.65
CA VAL A 26 17.93 12.59 10.91
C VAL A 26 17.08 11.69 10.00
N ILE A 27 15.80 12.02 9.79
CA ILE A 27 14.92 11.29 8.87
C ILE A 27 15.47 11.34 7.44
N MET A 28 15.90 12.53 6.98
CA MET A 28 16.49 12.70 5.66
C MET A 28 17.79 11.91 5.50
N GLN A 29 18.69 11.97 6.49
CA GLN A 29 19.93 11.18 6.49
C GLN A 29 19.66 9.68 6.44
N ALA A 30 18.72 9.19 7.25
CA ALA A 30 18.34 7.78 7.25
C ALA A 30 17.72 7.35 5.92
N SER A 31 16.90 8.21 5.30
CA SER A 31 16.32 7.97 3.98
C SER A 31 17.39 7.88 2.89
N ALA A 32 18.36 8.80 2.90
CA ALA A 32 19.48 8.82 1.96
C ALA A 32 20.34 7.55 2.02
N LEU A 33 20.50 6.94 3.22
CA LEU A 33 21.20 5.65 3.37
C LEU A 33 20.48 4.47 2.69
N THR A 34 19.22 4.67 2.29
CA THR A 34 18.44 3.67 1.55
C THR A 34 18.36 3.97 0.04
N GLU A 35 19.01 5.02 -0.42
CA GLU A 35 19.05 5.38 -1.84
C GLU A 35 20.26 4.77 -2.56
N GLY A 36 20.11 4.46 -3.84
CA GLY A 36 21.19 3.92 -4.66
C GLY A 36 21.37 2.41 -4.56
N ARG A 37 22.62 1.94 -4.45
CA ARG A 37 22.95 0.51 -4.50
C ARG A 37 22.45 -0.18 -3.24
N ARG A 38 21.57 -1.17 -3.41
CA ARG A 38 21.02 -1.95 -2.29
C ARG A 38 22.13 -2.77 -1.62
N SER A 39 22.25 -2.64 -0.30
CA SER A 39 23.10 -3.50 0.52
C SER A 39 22.41 -4.83 0.81
N ASP A 40 23.17 -5.81 1.30
CA ASP A 40 22.63 -7.11 1.73
C ASP A 40 21.63 -6.97 2.89
N PHE A 41 21.73 -5.88 3.66
CA PHE A 41 20.82 -5.55 4.75
C PHE A 41 19.82 -4.45 4.40
N PHE A 42 19.53 -4.24 3.11
CA PHE A 42 18.63 -3.18 2.65
C PHE A 42 17.28 -3.18 3.37
N ASN A 43 16.67 -4.35 3.59
CA ASN A 43 15.38 -4.46 4.29
C ASN A 43 15.47 -3.97 5.75
N HIS A 44 16.61 -4.15 6.43
CA HIS A 44 16.82 -3.65 7.79
C HIS A 44 16.94 -2.13 7.79
N LEU A 45 17.79 -1.60 6.91
CA LEU A 45 17.99 -0.15 6.77
C LEU A 45 16.68 0.56 6.44
N LYS A 46 15.90 -0.03 5.52
CA LYS A 46 14.62 0.56 5.10
C LYS A 46 13.56 0.50 6.20
N ALA A 47 13.48 -0.60 6.94
CA ALA A 47 12.59 -0.69 8.11
C ALA A 47 12.93 0.38 9.16
N VAL A 48 14.20 0.63 9.44
CA VAL A 48 14.61 1.69 10.37
C VAL A 48 14.29 3.07 9.82
N ALA A 49 14.73 3.38 8.60
CA ALA A 49 14.55 4.70 7.99
C ALA A 49 13.07 5.10 7.93
N ASP A 50 12.21 4.19 7.48
CA ASP A 50 10.77 4.48 7.36
C ASP A 50 10.11 4.59 8.75
N SER A 51 10.60 3.85 9.76
CA SER A 51 10.02 3.89 11.11
C SER A 51 10.21 5.24 11.81
N LEU A 52 11.25 6.02 11.45
CA LEU A 52 11.54 7.30 12.07
C LEU A 52 10.44 8.34 11.85
N THR A 53 9.66 8.21 10.78
CA THR A 53 8.52 9.08 10.49
C THR A 53 7.46 9.03 11.59
N ALA A 54 7.37 7.93 12.34
CA ALA A 54 6.48 7.81 13.48
C ALA A 54 6.80 8.81 14.59
N LEU A 55 8.06 9.24 14.73
CA LEU A 55 8.49 10.21 15.74
C LEU A 55 7.96 11.63 15.46
N ALA A 56 7.49 11.91 14.25
CA ALA A 56 6.93 13.20 13.88
C ALA A 56 5.57 13.51 14.54
N TRP A 57 5.00 12.59 15.34
CA TRP A 57 3.77 12.83 16.11
C TRP A 57 3.85 14.07 17.02
N ILE A 58 5.06 14.45 17.45
CA ILE A 58 5.33 15.66 18.26
C ILE A 58 5.05 16.96 17.51
N ALA A 59 4.84 16.91 16.20
CA ALA A 59 4.45 18.06 15.39
C ALA A 59 2.95 18.37 15.52
N TYR A 60 2.15 17.45 16.09
CA TYR A 60 0.71 17.65 16.26
C TYR A 60 0.40 18.86 17.15
N THR A 61 -0.31 19.85 16.60
CA THR A 61 -0.67 21.10 17.30
C THR A 61 -2.17 21.31 17.47
N GLY A 62 -2.98 20.31 17.10
CA GLY A 62 -4.44 20.33 17.16
C GLY A 62 -5.07 19.65 15.96
N LYS A 63 -6.40 19.51 15.94
CA LYS A 63 -7.12 18.79 14.88
C LYS A 63 -7.02 19.43 13.50
N ASP A 64 -6.77 20.73 13.45
CA ASP A 64 -6.75 21.51 12.21
C ASP A 64 -5.33 21.65 11.61
N CYS A 65 -4.32 21.01 12.21
CA CYS A 65 -2.92 21.13 11.75
C CYS A 65 -2.56 20.21 10.56
N GLY A 66 -3.53 19.48 10.01
CA GLY A 66 -3.32 18.60 8.86
C GLY A 66 -2.60 17.28 9.17
N MET A 67 -2.32 16.97 10.44
CA MET A 67 -1.79 15.67 10.88
C MET A 67 -2.85 14.83 11.58
N SER A 68 -2.72 13.50 11.46
CA SER A 68 -3.53 12.57 12.23
C SER A 68 -3.24 12.69 13.73
N MET A 69 -4.17 12.21 14.56
CA MET A 69 -3.99 12.20 16.02
C MET A 69 -2.67 11.49 16.37
N PRO A 70 -1.92 11.90 17.41
CA PRO A 70 -0.58 11.37 17.70
C PRO A 70 -0.47 9.84 17.70
N ILE A 71 -1.45 9.15 18.29
CA ILE A 71 -1.50 7.68 18.33
C ILE A 71 -1.69 7.11 16.91
N ALA A 72 -2.62 7.67 16.15
CA ALA A 72 -2.90 7.25 14.77
C ALA A 72 -1.71 7.54 13.86
N HIS A 73 -1.04 8.69 14.03
CA HIS A 73 0.19 9.02 13.30
C HIS A 73 1.27 7.96 13.52
N VAL A 74 1.49 7.52 14.76
CA VAL A 74 2.46 6.45 15.07
C VAL A 74 2.07 5.13 14.40
N GLU A 75 0.78 4.74 14.47
CA GLU A 75 0.27 3.50 13.87
C GLU A 75 0.35 3.52 12.33
N GLU A 76 -0.04 4.62 11.70
CA GLU A 76 -0.01 4.84 10.25
C GLU A 76 1.43 4.89 9.73
N SER A 77 2.30 5.63 10.41
CA SER A 77 3.72 5.74 10.03
C SER A 77 4.47 4.41 10.11
N TRP A 78 4.11 3.55 11.08
CA TRP A 78 4.72 2.23 11.21
C TRP A 78 4.43 1.29 10.03
N GLN A 79 3.32 1.45 9.30
CA GLN A 79 2.90 0.51 8.26
C GLN A 79 3.94 0.35 7.14
N MET A 80 4.62 1.43 6.76
CA MET A 80 5.68 1.38 5.74
C MET A 80 6.92 0.63 6.25
N ALA A 81 7.34 0.90 7.48
CA ALA A 81 8.41 0.17 8.14
C ALA A 81 8.07 -1.31 8.31
N GLU A 82 6.81 -1.63 8.63
CA GLU A 82 6.33 -2.99 8.85
C GLU A 82 6.47 -3.86 7.60
N PHE A 83 6.22 -3.30 6.41
CA PHE A 83 6.41 -4.01 5.16
C PHE A 83 7.85 -4.53 4.99
N TYR A 84 8.85 -3.67 5.23
CA TYR A 84 10.25 -4.06 5.12
C TYR A 84 10.69 -4.93 6.31
N ASN A 85 10.18 -4.68 7.50
CA ASN A 85 10.42 -5.51 8.68
C ASN A 85 9.91 -6.94 8.48
N ASN A 86 8.74 -7.11 7.87
CA ASN A 86 8.19 -8.43 7.53
C ASN A 86 9.04 -9.18 6.51
N LYS A 87 9.70 -8.47 5.57
CA LYS A 87 10.67 -9.10 4.66
C LYS A 87 11.86 -9.68 5.41
N VAL A 88 12.39 -8.97 6.41
CA VAL A 88 13.44 -9.50 7.30
C VAL A 88 12.96 -10.76 8.00
N LEU A 89 11.76 -10.74 8.60
CA LEU A 89 11.19 -11.92 9.25
C LEU A 89 11.06 -13.11 8.29
N VAL A 90 10.56 -12.90 7.08
CA VAL A 90 10.39 -13.96 6.07
C VAL A 90 11.73 -14.51 5.60
N GLU A 91 12.71 -13.63 5.37
CA GLU A 91 14.02 -13.99 4.84
C GLU A 91 14.85 -14.78 5.86
N TYR A 92 14.76 -14.41 7.15
CA TYR A 92 15.64 -14.94 8.19
C TYR A 92 14.98 -15.96 9.13
N ARG A 93 13.66 -16.22 9.03
CA ARG A 93 12.92 -17.15 9.94
C ARG A 93 13.55 -18.53 10.15
N ASN A 94 14.28 -19.03 9.17
CA ASN A 94 14.92 -20.35 9.20
C ASN A 94 16.45 -20.27 8.95
N LYS A 95 17.04 -19.08 9.01
CA LYS A 95 18.46 -18.86 8.74
C LYS A 95 19.19 -18.49 10.02
N GLU A 96 18.84 -17.33 10.58
CA GLU A 96 19.55 -16.73 11.71
C GLU A 96 18.56 -16.05 12.66
N SER A 97 18.58 -16.46 13.93
CA SER A 97 17.65 -15.97 14.95
C SER A 97 17.84 -14.49 15.27
N ASN A 98 19.07 -13.98 15.25
CA ASN A 98 19.39 -12.60 15.62
C ASN A 98 18.62 -11.57 14.77
N HIS A 99 18.47 -11.81 13.47
CA HIS A 99 17.71 -10.94 12.57
C HIS A 99 16.21 -10.97 12.87
N VAL A 100 15.69 -12.13 13.25
CA VAL A 100 14.28 -12.32 13.64
C VAL A 100 14.00 -11.61 14.96
N GLU A 101 14.90 -11.76 15.93
CA GLU A 101 14.82 -11.08 17.24
C GLU A 101 14.91 -9.57 17.08
N TRP A 102 15.83 -9.09 16.25
CA TRP A 102 15.95 -7.67 15.90
C TRP A 102 14.66 -7.12 15.30
N ALA A 103 14.07 -7.82 14.32
CA ALA A 103 12.84 -7.37 13.65
C ALA A 103 11.63 -7.35 14.61
N LYS A 104 11.57 -8.29 15.56
CA LYS A 104 10.56 -8.29 16.62
C LYS A 104 10.78 -7.13 17.58
N ALA A 105 12.00 -6.91 18.04
CA ALA A 105 12.35 -5.82 18.94
C ALA A 105 12.06 -4.44 18.33
N LEU A 106 12.36 -4.26 17.03
CA LEU A 106 12.03 -3.03 16.31
C LEU A 106 10.51 -2.81 16.27
N LYS A 107 9.73 -3.87 16.01
CA LYS A 107 8.27 -3.78 16.04
C LYS A 107 7.76 -3.42 17.43
N GLU A 108 8.23 -4.12 18.46
CA GLU A 108 7.82 -3.87 19.86
C GLU A 108 8.15 -2.46 20.34
N LEU A 109 9.24 -1.87 19.84
CA LEU A 109 9.64 -0.49 20.15
C LEU A 109 8.56 0.52 19.71
N TYR A 110 7.93 0.32 18.56
CA TYR A 110 6.90 1.22 18.04
C TYR A 110 5.50 0.79 18.47
N LEU A 111 5.19 -0.51 18.31
CA LEU A 111 3.92 -1.14 18.60
C LEU A 111 4.15 -2.40 19.47
N PRO A 112 3.88 -2.36 20.79
CA PRO A 112 3.13 -1.32 21.49
C PRO A 112 3.95 -0.11 21.99
N GLY A 113 5.29 -0.16 22.06
CA GLY A 113 6.12 0.76 22.86
C GLY A 113 5.81 2.26 22.72
N LEU A 114 6.13 2.85 21.56
CA LEU A 114 5.89 4.28 21.30
C LEU A 114 4.39 4.62 21.33
N ARG A 115 3.56 3.78 20.73
CA ARG A 115 2.11 3.98 20.64
C ARG A 115 1.46 4.06 22.02
N ASP A 116 1.80 3.15 22.93
CA ASP A 116 1.26 3.13 24.29
C ASP A 116 1.84 4.26 25.16
N TYR A 117 3.10 4.66 24.92
CA TYR A 117 3.66 5.88 25.52
C TYR A 117 2.85 7.12 25.11
N VAL A 118 2.64 7.33 23.81
CA VAL A 118 1.87 8.47 23.30
C VAL A 118 0.43 8.42 23.82
N LYS A 119 -0.19 7.23 23.85
CA LYS A 119 -1.54 7.06 24.39
C LYS A 119 -1.64 7.43 25.88
N SER A 120 -0.65 7.04 26.67
CA SER A 120 -0.69 7.22 28.13
C SER A 120 -0.35 8.64 28.55
N PHE A 121 0.56 9.31 27.85
CA PHE A 121 1.10 10.61 28.26
C PHE A 121 0.66 11.78 27.38
N TYR A 122 0.38 11.53 26.09
CA TYR A 122 0.09 12.58 25.10
C TYR A 122 -1.10 12.21 24.19
N PRO A 123 -2.26 11.77 24.73
CA PRO A 123 -3.38 11.31 23.92
C PRO A 123 -3.98 12.40 23.02
N LEU A 124 -3.79 13.67 23.38
CA LEU A 124 -4.22 14.85 22.62
C LEU A 124 -3.02 15.65 22.06
N GLY A 125 -1.84 15.04 22.06
CA GLY A 125 -0.59 15.64 21.58
C GLY A 125 0.25 16.29 22.68
N PRO A 126 1.37 16.89 22.27
CA PRO A 126 2.26 17.68 23.12
C PRO A 126 1.51 18.73 23.95
N VAL A 127 1.82 18.78 25.25
CA VAL A 127 1.30 19.80 26.15
C VAL A 127 2.35 20.91 26.27
N TRP A 128 1.95 22.13 25.91
CA TRP A 128 2.80 23.33 25.92
C TRP A 128 2.44 24.25 27.10
N SER A 129 3.44 24.84 27.75
CA SER A 129 3.23 25.76 28.88
C SER A 129 2.80 27.16 28.40
N ALA A 130 1.77 27.76 29.00
CA ALA A 130 1.34 29.14 28.70
C ALA A 130 2.27 30.23 29.24
N THR A 131 3.25 29.85 30.08
CA THR A 131 4.13 30.79 30.83
C THR A 131 5.63 30.51 30.60
N GLY A 132 5.96 29.66 29.62
CA GLY A 132 7.35 29.30 29.30
C GLY A 132 8.09 30.39 28.52
N LYS A 133 9.42 30.41 28.65
CA LYS A 133 10.27 31.13 27.68
C LYS A 133 10.11 30.48 26.29
N PRO A 134 10.27 31.21 25.18
CA PRO A 134 10.26 30.58 23.85
C PRO A 134 11.27 29.44 23.82
N ALA A 135 10.86 28.30 23.25
CA ALA A 135 11.64 27.07 23.17
C ALA A 135 12.88 27.30 22.28
N THR A 136 13.93 27.92 22.81
CA THR A 136 15.26 27.87 22.21
C THR A 136 15.83 26.48 22.45
N SER A 137 16.36 25.89 21.37
CA SER A 137 17.09 24.62 21.38
C SER A 137 17.86 24.41 22.68
N ALA A 138 17.65 23.26 23.32
CA ALA A 138 18.42 22.89 24.49
C ALA A 138 19.92 22.99 24.15
N PRO A 139 20.75 23.68 24.97
CA PRO A 139 22.18 23.71 24.73
C PRO A 139 22.69 22.26 24.79
N ALA A 140 23.53 21.89 23.82
CA ALA A 140 24.13 20.57 23.73
C ALA A 140 24.93 20.26 25.01
N LYS A 141 24.28 19.70 26.02
CA LYS A 141 24.95 19.08 27.16
C LYS A 141 25.41 17.70 26.72
N ALA A 142 26.73 17.54 26.66
CA ALA A 142 27.39 16.26 26.50
C ALA A 142 26.77 15.22 27.45
N LEU A 143 26.46 14.03 26.92
CA LEU A 143 25.96 12.91 27.72
C LEU A 143 26.92 12.58 28.87
N PRO A 144 26.43 12.24 30.07
CA PRO A 144 27.27 11.67 31.11
C PRO A 144 27.79 10.31 30.65
N LYS A 145 29.11 10.14 30.69
CA LYS A 145 29.83 8.91 30.36
C LYS A 145 29.42 7.81 31.34
N ALA A 146 28.84 6.72 30.85
CA ALA A 146 28.67 5.50 31.65
C ALA A 146 30.04 4.88 31.98
N PRO A 147 30.21 4.19 33.14
CA PRO A 147 31.50 3.63 33.54
C PRO A 147 31.90 2.46 32.64
N ALA A 148 33.17 2.43 32.24
CA ALA A 148 33.74 1.40 31.37
C ALA A 148 34.00 0.08 32.11
N PRO A 149 33.70 -1.09 31.52
CA PRO A 149 34.39 -2.34 31.83
C PRO A 149 35.72 -2.42 31.07
N GLY A 150 36.78 -2.85 31.75
CA GLY A 150 38.16 -2.87 31.24
C GLY A 150 38.37 -3.72 29.98
N ALA A 151 39.23 -3.23 29.09
CA ALA A 151 39.66 -3.88 27.85
C ALA A 151 40.74 -4.96 28.08
N PRO A 152 40.81 -5.97 27.20
CA PRO A 152 42.07 -6.56 26.76
C PRO A 152 42.53 -5.94 25.42
N ALA A 153 43.86 -5.95 25.21
CA ALA A 153 44.59 -5.18 24.19
C ALA A 153 44.25 -5.49 22.71
N PRO A 154 44.40 -4.52 21.80
CA PRO A 154 44.17 -4.70 20.37
C PRO A 154 45.34 -5.41 19.65
N PRO A 155 45.08 -6.24 18.62
CA PRO A 155 46.12 -6.82 17.76
C PRO A 155 46.68 -5.79 16.74
N PRO A 156 47.93 -5.97 16.27
CA PRO A 156 48.67 -4.99 15.48
C PRO A 156 48.24 -4.92 13.99
N PRO A 157 48.43 -3.76 13.32
CA PRO A 157 48.07 -3.55 11.92
C PRO A 157 49.10 -4.15 10.93
N PRO A 158 48.66 -4.62 9.74
CA PRO A 158 49.57 -5.06 8.68
C PRO A 158 50.18 -3.87 7.89
N PRO A 159 51.38 -4.00 7.32
CA PRO A 159 52.13 -2.88 6.73
C PRO A 159 51.71 -2.56 5.29
N ALA A 160 51.76 -1.27 4.94
CA ALA A 160 51.65 -0.77 3.59
C ALA A 160 53.01 -0.72 2.89
N SER A 161 53.05 -1.10 1.61
CA SER A 161 53.91 -0.67 0.49
C SER A 161 53.83 -1.80 -0.55
N LEU A 162 53.63 -1.57 -1.85
CA LEU A 162 54.60 -0.99 -2.77
C LEU A 162 53.90 -0.67 -4.10
N PHE A 163 54.00 0.56 -4.58
CA PHE A 163 53.90 0.88 -6.01
C PHE A 163 54.95 1.93 -6.34
N SER A 164 55.87 1.59 -7.24
CA SER A 164 56.63 2.55 -8.05
C SER A 164 56.99 1.91 -9.39
N SER A 165 56.47 2.55 -10.43
CA SER A 165 57.06 2.87 -11.75
C SER A 165 57.64 1.79 -12.68
N GLU A 166 56.89 1.59 -13.78
CA GLU A 166 57.28 1.68 -15.20
C GLU A 166 58.33 0.72 -15.80
N SER A 167 57.87 -0.11 -16.75
CA SER A 167 58.40 -0.20 -18.13
C SER A 167 57.61 -1.22 -18.98
N SER A 168 57.21 -0.79 -20.17
CA SER A 168 56.68 -1.58 -21.30
C SER A 168 57.77 -2.52 -21.89
N PRO A 169 57.51 -3.50 -22.81
CA PRO A 169 56.41 -3.53 -23.79
C PRO A 169 55.78 -4.91 -24.13
N SER A 170 54.74 -4.81 -24.98
CA SER A 170 54.19 -5.80 -25.93
C SER A 170 53.38 -6.99 -25.41
N SER A 171 52.05 -6.95 -25.63
CA SER A 171 51.33 -7.87 -26.53
C SER A 171 49.79 -7.70 -26.48
N SER A 172 49.20 -7.82 -27.67
CA SER A 172 47.79 -8.11 -28.01
C SER A 172 46.63 -7.28 -27.42
N SER A 173 46.18 -6.34 -28.26
CA SER A 173 44.81 -6.24 -28.79
C SER A 173 43.62 -6.59 -27.89
N ARG A 174 42.90 -5.55 -27.43
CA ARG A 174 41.52 -5.64 -26.96
C ARG A 174 40.69 -4.48 -27.55
N PRO A 175 39.56 -4.73 -28.21
CA PRO A 175 38.48 -3.75 -28.32
C PRO A 175 37.43 -3.95 -27.21
N LYS A 176 36.75 -2.85 -26.91
CA LYS A 176 35.85 -2.60 -25.78
C LYS A 176 34.52 -3.35 -25.92
N GLU A 177 34.13 -4.13 -24.91
CA GLU A 177 32.78 -4.69 -24.80
C GLU A 177 31.88 -3.78 -23.97
N GLY A 178 30.88 -3.21 -24.64
CA GLY A 178 29.78 -2.45 -24.08
C GLY A 178 28.62 -2.47 -25.08
N MET A 179 27.42 -2.12 -24.62
CA MET A 179 26.10 -2.20 -25.29
C MET A 179 26.02 -1.73 -26.77
N ALA A 180 27.05 -1.07 -27.31
CA ALA A 180 27.17 -0.73 -28.73
C ALA A 180 27.48 -1.95 -29.65
N ALA A 181 28.02 -3.05 -29.14
CA ALA A 181 28.29 -4.27 -29.92
C ALA A 181 26.99 -5.02 -30.31
N VAL A 182 25.94 -4.92 -29.50
CA VAL A 182 24.66 -5.59 -29.72
C VAL A 182 23.86 -4.95 -30.85
N PHE A 183 24.01 -3.63 -31.06
CA PHE A 183 23.34 -2.91 -32.14
C PHE A 183 24.03 -3.03 -33.51
N GLN A 184 25.32 -3.40 -33.56
CA GLN A 184 26.01 -3.70 -34.83
C GLN A 184 25.71 -5.11 -35.36
N GLU A 185 25.40 -6.07 -34.49
CA GLU A 185 25.08 -7.44 -34.91
C GLU A 185 23.71 -7.53 -35.61
N ILE A 186 22.74 -6.71 -35.19
CA ILE A 186 21.39 -6.63 -35.78
C ILE A 186 21.40 -6.06 -37.21
N ASN A 187 22.35 -5.17 -37.54
CA ASN A 187 22.39 -4.50 -38.85
C ASN A 187 23.18 -5.24 -39.93
N SER A 188 23.63 -6.48 -39.65
CA SER A 188 24.52 -7.24 -40.56
C SER A 188 23.84 -8.34 -41.38
N GLY A 189 22.50 -8.42 -41.38
CA GLY A 189 21.74 -9.13 -42.41
C GLY A 189 21.97 -10.64 -42.54
N LYS A 190 22.37 -11.34 -41.47
CA LYS A 190 22.50 -12.82 -41.45
C LYS A 190 21.26 -13.48 -40.82
N PRO A 191 20.83 -14.67 -41.28
CA PRO A 191 19.54 -15.25 -40.91
C PRO A 191 19.52 -15.74 -39.45
N VAL A 192 18.64 -15.12 -38.65
CA VAL A 192 18.38 -15.41 -37.23
C VAL A 192 17.53 -16.69 -37.08
N THR A 193 18.02 -17.84 -37.54
CA THR A 193 17.30 -19.13 -37.38
C THR A 193 18.18 -20.34 -37.07
N THR A 194 19.50 -20.19 -37.00
CA THR A 194 20.44 -21.30 -36.79
C THR A 194 20.57 -21.78 -35.33
N GLY A 195 19.94 -21.10 -34.36
CA GLY A 195 20.04 -21.42 -32.92
C GLY A 195 18.81 -22.09 -32.28
N LEU A 196 17.72 -22.29 -33.01
CA LEU A 196 16.49 -22.89 -32.48
C LEU A 196 16.49 -24.41 -32.69
N ARG A 197 16.34 -25.19 -31.61
CA ARG A 197 16.14 -26.65 -31.71
C ARG A 197 14.84 -26.92 -32.50
N LYS A 198 14.95 -27.68 -33.59
CA LYS A 198 13.77 -28.10 -34.38
C LYS A 198 12.95 -29.11 -33.59
N VAL A 199 11.65 -28.86 -33.53
CA VAL A 199 10.63 -29.77 -32.95
C VAL A 199 10.45 -30.96 -33.89
N THR A 200 10.73 -32.17 -33.40
CA THR A 200 10.52 -33.42 -34.14
C THR A 200 9.06 -33.89 -34.04
N ASP A 201 8.60 -34.69 -35.01
CA ASP A 201 7.17 -35.02 -35.19
C ASP A 201 6.52 -35.81 -34.03
N ASP A 202 7.32 -36.41 -33.16
CA ASP A 202 6.93 -37.05 -31.90
C ASP A 202 6.55 -36.06 -30.79
N MET A 203 6.96 -34.79 -30.91
CA MET A 203 6.59 -33.70 -29.99
C MET A 203 5.28 -33.00 -30.35
N LYS A 204 4.64 -33.37 -31.46
CA LYS A 204 3.30 -32.88 -31.83
C LYS A 204 2.23 -33.68 -31.09
N THR A 205 1.33 -32.98 -30.39
CA THR A 205 0.23 -33.54 -29.58
C THR A 205 -0.71 -34.48 -30.33
N LYS A 206 -0.73 -34.43 -31.67
CA LYS A 206 -1.47 -35.31 -32.58
C LYS A 206 -0.90 -36.74 -32.68
N ASN A 207 0.37 -36.97 -32.35
CA ASN A 207 1.08 -38.23 -32.61
C ASN A 207 1.41 -39.06 -31.34
N ARG A 208 0.79 -38.76 -30.19
CA ARG A 208 0.90 -39.60 -28.98
C ARG A 208 -0.16 -40.69 -29.01
N THR A 209 0.25 -41.93 -29.30
CA THR A 209 -0.64 -43.11 -29.38
C THR A 209 -1.03 -43.73 -28.04
N ASP A 210 -0.53 -43.23 -26.89
CA ASP A 210 -0.80 -43.80 -25.57
C ASP A 210 -1.77 -42.96 -24.71
N ARG A 211 -3.00 -42.78 -25.19
CA ARG A 211 -4.16 -42.44 -24.33
C ARG A 211 -5.36 -43.29 -24.72
N THR A 212 -5.34 -44.56 -24.32
CA THR A 212 -6.57 -45.35 -24.14
C THR A 212 -7.22 -44.95 -22.82
N GLY A 213 -8.23 -44.08 -22.91
CA GLY A 213 -9.09 -43.71 -21.78
C GLY A 213 -10.53 -44.06 -22.12
N VAL A 214 -10.92 -45.29 -21.81
CA VAL A 214 -12.31 -45.77 -21.88
C VAL A 214 -13.21 -44.89 -21.01
N VAL A 215 -14.27 -44.37 -21.61
CA VAL A 215 -15.33 -43.60 -20.92
C VAL A 215 -16.21 -44.58 -20.15
N GLY A 216 -16.06 -44.60 -18.83
CA GLY A 216 -17.01 -45.23 -17.92
C GLY A 216 -17.99 -44.19 -17.37
N VAL A 217 -19.26 -44.30 -17.76
CA VAL A 217 -20.37 -43.55 -17.15
C VAL A 217 -20.64 -44.14 -15.77
N SER A 218 -20.67 -43.30 -14.73
CA SER A 218 -21.39 -43.61 -13.49
C SER A 218 -21.84 -42.33 -12.79
N GLU A 219 -23.07 -42.42 -12.29
CA GLU A 219 -23.91 -41.34 -11.78
C GLU A 219 -23.49 -40.83 -10.38
N LYS A 220 -23.88 -39.57 -10.12
CA LYS A 220 -24.20 -38.91 -8.84
C LYS A 220 -23.42 -39.30 -7.57
N GLY A 221 -22.67 -38.32 -7.05
CA GLY A 221 -22.30 -38.21 -5.63
C GLY A 221 -21.54 -36.92 -5.36
N GLY A 222 -22.07 -36.06 -4.49
CA GLY A 222 -21.67 -34.65 -4.38
C GLY A 222 -20.37 -34.34 -3.62
N ARG A 223 -20.10 -33.02 -3.60
CA ARG A 223 -19.05 -32.26 -2.89
C ARG A 223 -17.72 -32.14 -3.63
N THR A 224 -17.65 -31.15 -4.52
CA THR A 224 -16.41 -30.51 -4.93
C THR A 224 -15.86 -29.67 -3.77
N SER A 225 -14.72 -30.08 -3.25
CA SER A 225 -13.87 -29.28 -2.39
C SER A 225 -13.42 -28.03 -3.14
N SER A 226 -13.64 -26.86 -2.54
CA SER A 226 -13.15 -25.58 -3.06
C SER A 226 -11.62 -25.51 -2.97
N PRO A 227 -10.93 -24.78 -3.87
CA PRO A 227 -9.48 -24.65 -3.83
C PRO A 227 -9.04 -23.94 -2.54
N ALA A 228 -7.96 -24.43 -1.94
CA ALA A 228 -7.39 -23.93 -0.70
C ALA A 228 -7.13 -22.41 -0.79
N PHE A 229 -7.77 -21.68 0.13
CA PHE A 229 -7.65 -20.23 0.26
C PHE A 229 -6.24 -19.84 0.74
N SER A 230 -5.64 -18.85 0.07
CA SER A 230 -4.55 -18.06 0.62
C SER A 230 -4.99 -17.46 1.97
N LYS A 231 -4.17 -17.58 3.01
CA LYS A 231 -4.44 -17.08 4.38
C LYS A 231 -4.88 -15.61 4.37
N ALA A 232 -6.19 -15.36 4.40
CA ALA A 232 -6.76 -14.07 4.77
C ALA A 232 -6.56 -13.85 6.27
N GLY A 233 -6.45 -12.60 6.72
CA GLY A 233 -6.42 -12.28 8.14
C GLY A 233 -7.73 -12.69 8.84
N PRO A 234 -7.81 -12.62 10.17
CA PRO A 234 -9.07 -12.89 10.86
C PRO A 234 -10.17 -11.92 10.39
N PRO A 235 -11.44 -12.38 10.26
CA PRO A 235 -12.55 -11.49 9.98
C PRO A 235 -12.69 -10.42 11.07
N LYS A 236 -12.90 -9.17 10.67
CA LYS A 236 -13.15 -8.06 11.60
C LYS A 236 -14.35 -7.26 11.17
N LEU A 237 -15.17 -6.85 12.12
CA LEU A 237 -16.22 -5.85 11.95
C LEU A 237 -16.26 -5.08 13.26
N GLU A 238 -15.58 -3.94 13.30
CA GLU A 238 -15.46 -3.14 14.51
C GLU A 238 -15.26 -1.66 14.19
N LEU A 239 -15.72 -0.79 15.09
CA LEU A 239 -15.45 0.63 15.03
C LEU A 239 -14.12 0.92 15.74
N GLN A 240 -13.09 1.25 14.97
CA GLN A 240 -11.79 1.63 15.50
C GLN A 240 -11.77 3.10 15.88
N THR A 241 -11.28 3.36 17.10
CA THR A 241 -11.04 4.72 17.62
C THR A 241 -12.28 5.64 17.55
N GLY A 242 -13.48 5.05 17.56
CA GLY A 242 -14.76 5.78 17.46
C GLY A 242 -15.00 6.49 16.14
N ARG A 243 -14.18 6.22 15.10
CA ARG A 243 -14.16 7.01 13.86
C ARG A 243 -14.19 6.20 12.58
N LYS A 244 -13.55 5.03 12.56
CA LYS A 244 -13.39 4.23 11.34
C LYS A 244 -13.94 2.83 11.55
N TRP A 245 -15.01 2.50 10.86
CA TRP A 245 -15.48 1.12 10.75
C TRP A 245 -14.51 0.32 9.88
N VAL A 246 -14.02 -0.79 10.41
CA VAL A 246 -13.13 -1.71 9.71
C VAL A 246 -13.86 -3.02 9.49
N VAL A 247 -14.11 -3.35 8.21
CA VAL A 247 -14.77 -4.57 7.77
C VAL A 247 -13.79 -5.38 6.93
N GLU A 248 -13.10 -6.33 7.56
CA GLU A 248 -11.97 -7.03 6.94
C GLU A 248 -12.21 -8.53 6.83
N ASN A 249 -11.72 -9.13 5.74
CA ASN A 249 -11.54 -10.58 5.57
C ASN A 249 -12.81 -11.44 5.76
N HIS A 250 -14.01 -10.88 5.59
CA HIS A 250 -15.25 -11.67 5.63
C HIS A 250 -15.37 -12.51 4.36
N ILE A 251 -15.70 -13.79 4.53
CA ILE A 251 -15.86 -14.74 3.43
C ILE A 251 -17.21 -15.43 3.57
N GLY A 252 -18.07 -15.32 2.54
CA GLY A 252 -19.38 -15.99 2.52
C GLY A 252 -20.43 -15.38 3.45
N ARG A 253 -20.19 -14.19 4.03
CA ARG A 253 -21.08 -13.57 5.01
C ARG A 253 -22.07 -12.63 4.33
N LYS A 254 -23.36 -12.95 4.35
CA LYS A 254 -24.41 -12.20 3.65
C LYS A 254 -25.27 -11.33 4.57
N ASP A 255 -24.91 -11.29 5.85
CA ASP A 255 -25.68 -10.76 6.97
C ASP A 255 -24.92 -9.64 7.73
N LEU A 256 -23.86 -9.07 7.15
CA LEU A 256 -23.07 -8.04 7.81
C LEU A 256 -23.85 -6.72 7.84
N VAL A 257 -23.94 -6.10 9.00
CA VAL A 257 -24.68 -4.85 9.19
C VAL A 257 -23.87 -3.88 10.06
N ILE A 258 -23.85 -2.61 9.66
CA ILE A 258 -23.46 -1.47 10.50
C ILE A 258 -24.72 -0.61 10.66
N ASP A 259 -25.27 -0.57 11.87
CA ASP A 259 -26.47 0.17 12.22
C ASP A 259 -26.16 1.47 12.98
N ASP A 260 -25.15 1.46 13.84
CA ASP A 260 -24.65 2.65 14.56
C ASP A 260 -23.72 3.50 13.68
N CYS A 261 -24.32 4.30 12.80
CA CYS A 261 -23.61 5.19 11.87
C CYS A 261 -23.63 6.65 12.37
N ASP A 262 -22.48 7.32 12.28
CA ASP A 262 -22.37 8.77 12.45
C ASP A 262 -21.79 9.40 11.16
N ALA A 263 -22.33 10.56 10.77
CA ALA A 263 -21.95 11.24 9.52
C ALA A 263 -20.48 11.65 9.47
N LYS A 264 -19.77 11.62 10.60
CA LYS A 264 -18.34 11.90 10.67
C LYS A 264 -17.51 10.62 10.54
N GLN A 265 -18.07 9.42 10.73
CA GLN A 265 -17.36 8.15 10.63
C GLN A 265 -17.04 7.78 9.17
N SER A 266 -16.00 6.98 8.97
CA SER A 266 -15.69 6.35 7.68
C SER A 266 -15.84 4.84 7.76
N VAL A 267 -16.08 4.18 6.62
CA VAL A 267 -16.15 2.72 6.52
C VAL A 267 -15.10 2.23 5.54
N TYR A 268 -14.23 1.32 6.00
CA TYR A 268 -13.20 0.69 5.18
C TYR A 268 -13.44 -0.81 5.11
N ILE A 269 -13.72 -1.30 3.90
CA ILE A 269 -14.09 -2.68 3.62
C ILE A 269 -12.94 -3.30 2.83
N PHE A 270 -12.25 -4.28 3.41
CA PHE A 270 -11.03 -4.80 2.83
C PHE A 270 -11.00 -6.33 2.76
N GLY A 271 -10.61 -6.86 1.59
CA GLY A 271 -10.36 -8.29 1.43
C GLY A 271 -11.60 -9.17 1.63
N CYS A 272 -12.80 -8.61 1.55
CA CYS A 272 -14.04 -9.37 1.68
C CYS A 272 -14.31 -10.16 0.39
N LYS A 273 -14.83 -11.37 0.54
CA LYS A 273 -15.17 -12.24 -0.58
C LYS A 273 -16.53 -12.86 -0.43
N ASP A 274 -17.31 -12.89 -1.51
CA ASP A 274 -18.63 -13.52 -1.52
C ASP A 274 -19.49 -13.08 -0.31
N SER A 275 -19.47 -11.79 0.01
CA SER A 275 -20.06 -11.24 1.23
C SER A 275 -20.98 -10.06 0.90
N VAL A 276 -21.90 -9.72 1.80
CA VAL A 276 -22.81 -8.57 1.68
C VAL A 276 -22.77 -7.78 2.97
N LEU A 277 -22.57 -6.46 2.84
CA LEU A 277 -22.58 -5.51 3.95
C LEU A 277 -23.68 -4.48 3.75
N GLN A 278 -24.48 -4.24 4.79
CA GLN A 278 -25.46 -3.16 4.85
C GLN A 278 -25.02 -2.07 5.83
N ILE A 279 -24.95 -0.82 5.36
CA ILE A 279 -24.61 0.37 6.15
C ILE A 279 -25.88 1.23 6.23
N LYS A 280 -26.58 1.19 7.38
CA LYS A 280 -27.97 1.68 7.49
C LYS A 280 -28.10 3.19 7.69
N GLY A 281 -27.01 3.90 7.94
CA GLY A 281 -27.04 5.33 8.19
C GLY A 281 -26.03 6.11 7.35
N LYS A 282 -26.03 7.42 7.56
CA LYS A 282 -25.13 8.34 6.86
C LYS A 282 -23.73 8.27 7.45
N VAL A 283 -22.72 8.13 6.59
CA VAL A 283 -21.30 8.16 6.95
C VAL A 283 -20.56 9.18 6.09
N ASN A 284 -19.34 9.54 6.47
CA ASN A 284 -18.54 10.51 5.73
C ASN A 284 -18.09 9.95 4.38
N ASN A 285 -17.45 8.78 4.40
CA ASN A 285 -16.97 8.07 3.21
C ASN A 285 -16.99 6.56 3.41
N ILE A 286 -17.04 5.84 2.29
CA ILE A 286 -16.96 4.38 2.24
C ILE A 286 -15.90 4.01 1.21
N THR A 287 -14.97 3.14 1.55
CA THR A 287 -13.97 2.61 0.63
C THR A 287 -14.04 1.08 0.63
N VAL A 288 -14.16 0.50 -0.56
CA VAL A 288 -14.14 -0.95 -0.82
C VAL A 288 -12.83 -1.29 -1.52
N ASP A 289 -11.94 -2.03 -0.85
CA ASP A 289 -10.60 -2.35 -1.35
C ASP A 289 -10.35 -3.88 -1.38
N LYS A 290 -9.78 -4.37 -2.48
CA LYS A 290 -9.42 -5.80 -2.66
C LYS A 290 -10.56 -6.78 -2.39
N CYS A 291 -11.80 -6.39 -2.66
CA CYS A 291 -12.97 -7.24 -2.46
C CYS A 291 -13.33 -8.01 -3.74
N THR A 292 -13.92 -9.20 -3.59
CA THR A 292 -14.33 -10.03 -4.73
C THR A 292 -15.73 -10.59 -4.52
N LYS A 293 -16.66 -10.47 -5.48
CA LYS A 293 -18.06 -10.92 -5.31
C LYS A 293 -18.72 -10.32 -4.06
N THR A 294 -18.50 -9.04 -3.79
CA THR A 294 -18.96 -8.38 -2.57
C THR A 294 -20.04 -7.37 -2.89
N GLY A 295 -21.16 -7.47 -2.17
CA GLY A 295 -22.28 -6.54 -2.22
C GLY A 295 -22.18 -5.50 -1.10
N VAL A 296 -22.40 -4.22 -1.40
CA VAL A 296 -22.46 -3.15 -0.41
C VAL A 296 -23.74 -2.34 -0.62
N VAL A 297 -24.62 -2.35 0.38
CA VAL A 297 -25.82 -1.49 0.40
C VAL A 297 -25.58 -0.41 1.43
N PHE A 298 -25.72 0.85 1.05
CA PHE A 298 -25.49 1.97 1.97
C PHE A 298 -26.58 3.03 1.85
N ALA A 299 -26.89 3.68 2.97
CA ALA A 299 -27.87 4.75 3.00
C ALA A 299 -27.34 6.01 2.29
N GLU A 300 -26.36 6.69 2.87
CA GLU A 300 -25.82 7.94 2.33
C GLU A 300 -24.33 8.12 2.65
N VAL A 301 -23.62 8.82 1.77
CA VAL A 301 -22.26 9.32 2.04
C VAL A 301 -22.21 10.85 1.95
N VAL A 302 -21.47 11.48 2.86
CA VAL A 302 -21.27 12.95 2.83
C VAL A 302 -20.32 13.34 1.70
N ALA A 303 -19.23 12.59 1.53
CA ALA A 303 -18.14 12.93 0.61
C ALA A 303 -18.10 11.99 -0.59
N ALA A 304 -17.73 10.72 -0.38
CA ALA A 304 -17.43 9.82 -1.48
C ALA A 304 -17.68 8.34 -1.15
N PHE A 305 -17.98 7.58 -2.21
CA PHE A 305 -17.92 6.13 -2.23
C PHE A 305 -16.80 5.68 -3.18
N GLU A 306 -15.85 4.90 -2.70
CA GLU A 306 -14.66 4.52 -3.46
C GLU A 306 -14.56 3.00 -3.60
N ILE A 307 -14.23 2.55 -4.80
CA ILE A 307 -14.05 1.13 -5.14
C ILE A 307 -12.67 0.98 -5.76
N VAL A 308 -11.81 0.20 -5.10
CA VAL A 308 -10.40 0.08 -5.49
C VAL A 308 -9.97 -1.38 -5.51
N ASN A 309 -9.23 -1.80 -6.54
CA ASN A 309 -8.66 -3.16 -6.63
C ASN A 309 -9.69 -4.30 -6.51
N CYS A 310 -10.94 -4.09 -6.93
CA CYS A 310 -12.03 -5.02 -6.71
C CYS A 310 -12.34 -5.90 -7.93
N ASN A 311 -13.09 -6.98 -7.71
CA ASN A 311 -13.59 -7.83 -8.80
C ASN A 311 -15.04 -8.27 -8.56
N ARG A 312 -15.94 -8.03 -9.51
CA ARG A 312 -17.38 -8.38 -9.41
C ARG A 312 -17.99 -7.85 -8.13
N VAL A 313 -18.05 -6.53 -7.99
CA VAL A 313 -18.71 -5.88 -6.85
C VAL A 313 -20.06 -5.30 -7.26
N GLU A 314 -21.00 -5.32 -6.33
CA GLU A 314 -22.33 -4.76 -6.51
C GLU A 314 -22.54 -3.73 -5.41
N VAL A 315 -22.92 -2.51 -5.77
CA VAL A 315 -23.04 -1.39 -4.84
C VAL A 315 -24.38 -0.72 -5.03
N GLN A 316 -25.16 -0.63 -3.95
CA GLN A 316 -26.46 0.02 -3.95
C GLN A 316 -26.48 1.22 -3.02
N CYS A 317 -26.69 2.40 -3.61
CA CYS A 317 -26.96 3.63 -2.89
C CYS A 317 -28.47 3.76 -2.66
N GLN A 318 -28.90 4.01 -1.42
CA GLN A 318 -30.32 4.20 -1.09
C GLN A 318 -30.71 5.68 -0.99
N GLY A 319 -29.74 6.58 -0.83
CA GLY A 319 -29.91 8.03 -0.73
C GLY A 319 -28.88 8.75 -1.59
N SER A 320 -28.16 9.73 -1.02
CA SER A 320 -27.20 10.56 -1.76
C SER A 320 -25.75 10.06 -1.71
N ALA A 321 -25.03 10.23 -2.82
CA ALA A 321 -23.60 9.95 -2.94
C ALA A 321 -22.93 10.93 -3.92
N PRO A 322 -22.41 12.09 -3.48
CA PRO A 322 -21.96 13.14 -4.40
C PRO A 322 -20.83 12.70 -5.35
N THR A 323 -19.92 11.88 -4.85
CA THR A 323 -18.78 11.36 -5.63
C THR A 323 -18.73 9.85 -5.53
N ILE A 324 -18.57 9.18 -6.67
CA ILE A 324 -18.30 7.75 -6.76
C ILE A 324 -17.02 7.56 -7.59
N SER A 325 -16.04 6.84 -7.05
CA SER A 325 -14.80 6.53 -7.77
C SER A 325 -14.61 5.03 -7.91
N VAL A 326 -14.17 4.61 -9.10
CA VAL A 326 -13.87 3.21 -9.40
C VAL A 326 -12.47 3.12 -10.01
N ASP A 327 -11.52 2.58 -9.25
CA ASP A 327 -10.13 2.42 -9.67
C ASP A 327 -9.69 0.95 -9.65
N ASN A 328 -8.94 0.55 -10.67
CA ASN A 328 -8.34 -0.77 -10.82
C ASN A 328 -9.32 -1.93 -10.52
N THR A 329 -10.56 -1.83 -11.01
CA THR A 329 -11.65 -2.75 -10.68
C THR A 329 -12.26 -3.37 -11.93
N SER A 330 -12.52 -4.67 -11.90
CA SER A 330 -13.14 -5.40 -13.02
C SER A 330 -14.48 -6.00 -12.63
N GLY A 331 -15.55 -5.56 -13.27
CA GLY A 331 -16.92 -5.95 -12.94
C GLY A 331 -17.43 -5.16 -11.74
N CYS A 332 -18.23 -4.13 -12.02
CA CYS A 332 -18.87 -3.30 -11.00
C CYS A 332 -20.27 -2.93 -11.45
N GLN A 333 -21.27 -3.23 -10.63
CA GLN A 333 -22.65 -2.77 -10.83
C GLN A 333 -22.97 -1.72 -9.77
N LEU A 334 -23.26 -0.50 -10.23
CA LEU A 334 -23.61 0.64 -9.39
C LEU A 334 -25.12 0.89 -9.50
N TYR A 335 -25.87 0.59 -8.46
CA TYR A 335 -27.30 0.87 -8.36
C TYR A 335 -27.49 2.22 -7.68
N LEU A 336 -27.93 3.22 -8.46
CA LEU A 336 -28.17 4.57 -7.97
C LEU A 336 -29.60 4.71 -7.43
N SER A 337 -29.77 5.60 -6.47
CA SER A 337 -31.08 6.07 -6.04
C SER A 337 -31.51 7.28 -6.88
N LYS A 338 -32.75 7.75 -6.68
CA LYS A 338 -33.21 9.03 -7.26
C LYS A 338 -32.41 10.22 -6.74
N ASP A 339 -31.89 10.14 -5.52
CA ASP A 339 -31.14 11.20 -4.84
C ASP A 339 -29.63 11.16 -5.17
N SER A 340 -29.17 10.17 -5.94
CA SER A 340 -27.78 10.03 -6.39
C SER A 340 -27.66 10.06 -7.92
N LEU A 341 -28.64 10.58 -8.65
CA LEU A 341 -28.53 10.70 -10.11
C LEU A 341 -27.49 11.74 -10.56
N ASP A 342 -27.26 12.76 -9.73
CA ASP A 342 -26.27 13.81 -9.97
C ASP A 342 -24.86 13.42 -9.48
N SER A 343 -24.64 12.16 -9.11
CA SER A 343 -23.33 11.67 -8.67
C SER A 343 -22.26 11.89 -9.74
N SER A 344 -21.13 12.47 -9.34
CA SER A 344 -19.93 12.50 -10.17
C SER A 344 -19.24 11.14 -10.12
N ILE A 345 -19.32 10.37 -11.20
CA ILE A 345 -18.71 9.05 -11.31
C ILE A 345 -17.39 9.16 -12.08
N THR A 346 -16.31 8.71 -11.45
CA THR A 346 -14.97 8.67 -12.06
C THR A 346 -14.48 7.22 -12.17
N THR A 347 -13.86 6.88 -13.30
CA THR A 347 -13.31 5.54 -13.54
C THR A 347 -11.84 5.63 -13.96
N ALA A 348 -11.02 4.74 -13.42
CA ALA A 348 -9.61 4.61 -13.78
C ALA A 348 -9.23 3.12 -13.81
N LYS A 349 -8.51 2.69 -14.86
CA LYS A 349 -8.02 1.29 -14.99
C LYS A 349 -9.08 0.22 -14.69
N SER A 350 -10.34 0.49 -15.04
CA SER A 350 -11.47 -0.33 -14.65
C SER A 350 -12.24 -0.80 -15.88
N SER A 351 -12.91 -1.94 -15.75
CA SER A 351 -13.64 -2.59 -16.85
C SER A 351 -14.97 -3.16 -16.39
N GLU A 352 -15.92 -3.34 -17.31
CA GLU A 352 -17.25 -3.91 -17.02
C GLU A 352 -17.99 -3.12 -15.92
N ILE A 353 -18.03 -1.79 -16.07
CA ILE A 353 -18.70 -0.88 -15.13
C ILE A 353 -20.07 -0.54 -15.69
N ASN A 354 -21.11 -0.96 -14.98
CA ASN A 354 -22.51 -0.69 -15.33
C ASN A 354 -23.17 0.14 -14.22
N VAL A 355 -23.89 1.19 -14.62
CA VAL A 355 -24.66 2.05 -13.74
C VAL A 355 -26.14 1.78 -13.99
N LEU A 356 -26.86 1.40 -12.95
CA LEU A 356 -28.29 1.12 -12.99
C LEU A 356 -29.03 2.28 -12.33
N VAL A 357 -29.92 2.92 -13.08
CA VAL A 357 -30.72 4.07 -12.63
C VAL A 357 -32.19 3.67 -12.50
N PRO A 358 -32.94 4.25 -11.54
CA PRO A 358 -34.39 4.06 -11.47
C PRO A 358 -35.08 4.47 -12.78
N GLY A 359 -36.01 3.64 -13.26
CA GLY A 359 -36.85 3.97 -14.41
C GLY A 359 -37.72 5.21 -14.18
N ALA A 360 -38.33 5.72 -15.25
CA ALA A 360 -39.17 6.92 -15.18
C ALA A 360 -40.41 6.74 -14.28
N GLU A 361 -40.95 5.51 -14.22
CA GLU A 361 -42.11 5.17 -13.40
C GLU A 361 -41.68 4.67 -12.00
N PRO A 362 -42.49 4.90 -10.94
CA PRO A 362 -42.17 4.51 -9.56
C PRO A 362 -41.85 3.02 -9.37
N ASP A 363 -42.48 2.15 -10.16
CA ASP A 363 -42.29 0.68 -10.16
C ASP A 363 -41.63 0.20 -11.47
N GLY A 364 -40.97 1.10 -12.20
CA GLY A 364 -40.27 0.76 -13.43
C GLY A 364 -39.00 -0.04 -13.17
N ASP A 365 -38.64 -0.89 -14.13
CA ASP A 365 -37.37 -1.61 -14.11
C ASP A 365 -36.18 -0.63 -14.11
N LEU A 366 -35.07 -1.06 -13.50
CA LEU A 366 -33.83 -0.30 -13.55
C LEU A 366 -33.29 -0.26 -14.99
N VAL A 367 -32.82 0.91 -15.41
CA VAL A 367 -32.18 1.09 -16.71
C VAL A 367 -30.67 0.95 -16.53
N GLU A 368 -30.06 0.01 -17.25
CA GLU A 368 -28.63 -0.27 -17.19
C GLU A 368 -27.86 0.54 -18.24
N HIS A 369 -26.81 1.23 -17.79
CA HIS A 369 -25.91 2.04 -18.61
C HIS A 369 -24.48 1.56 -18.44
N ALA A 370 -23.88 1.01 -19.50
CA ALA A 370 -22.46 0.66 -19.50
C ALA A 370 -21.59 1.92 -19.65
N LEU A 371 -20.63 2.12 -18.74
CA LEU A 371 -19.70 3.24 -18.86
C LEU A 371 -18.58 2.93 -19.87
N PRO A 372 -18.17 3.91 -20.70
CA PRO A 372 -17.06 3.72 -21.63
C PRO A 372 -15.76 3.37 -20.91
N GLN A 373 -15.09 2.34 -21.41
CA GLN A 373 -13.79 1.88 -20.90
C GLN A 373 -12.65 2.04 -21.92
N GLN A 374 -12.97 2.40 -23.16
CA GLN A 374 -12.00 2.64 -24.23
C GLN A 374 -12.16 4.05 -24.76
N TYR A 375 -11.03 4.72 -25.02
CA TYR A 375 -10.97 6.11 -25.46
C TYR A 375 -10.12 6.22 -26.72
N VAL A 376 -10.51 7.10 -27.63
CA VAL A 376 -9.73 7.48 -28.81
C VAL A 376 -9.10 8.84 -28.55
N HIS A 377 -7.80 8.91 -28.81
CA HIS A 377 -7.01 10.13 -28.72
C HIS A 377 -6.61 10.55 -30.13
N THR A 378 -7.02 11.75 -30.57
CA THR A 378 -6.70 12.28 -31.90
C THR A 378 -5.93 13.58 -31.76
N PHE A 379 -4.82 13.70 -32.47
CA PHE A 379 -4.05 14.95 -32.53
C PHE A 379 -4.64 15.89 -33.58
N LYS A 380 -5.12 17.06 -33.16
CA LYS A 380 -5.71 18.08 -34.04
C LYS A 380 -5.40 19.47 -33.48
N ASP A 381 -5.16 20.44 -34.36
CA ASP A 381 -4.96 21.85 -33.98
C ASP A 381 -3.93 22.04 -32.85
N GLY A 382 -2.82 21.28 -32.92
CA GLY A 382 -1.70 21.37 -31.98
C GLY A 382 -1.91 20.71 -30.61
N HIS A 383 -3.04 20.04 -30.37
CA HIS A 383 -3.31 19.36 -29.10
C HIS A 383 -4.00 17.99 -29.31
N PHE A 384 -4.04 17.17 -28.26
CA PHE A 384 -4.79 15.91 -28.28
C PHE A 384 -6.21 16.12 -27.76
N THR A 385 -7.20 15.64 -28.52
CA THR A 385 -8.60 15.53 -28.09
C THR A 385 -8.91 14.07 -27.75
N THR A 386 -9.51 13.83 -26.59
CA THR A 386 -9.91 12.50 -26.13
C THR A 386 -11.43 12.38 -26.18
N SER A 387 -11.93 11.26 -26.72
CA SER A 387 -13.36 10.93 -26.73
C SER A 387 -13.59 9.46 -26.38
N PRO A 388 -14.69 9.11 -25.69
CA PRO A 388 -15.02 7.71 -25.44
C PRO A 388 -15.38 7.01 -26.75
N VAL A 389 -14.99 5.75 -26.88
CA VAL A 389 -15.40 4.91 -28.00
C VAL A 389 -16.84 4.46 -27.76
N SER A 390 -17.74 4.84 -28.66
CA SER A 390 -19.08 4.26 -28.74
C SER A 390 -19.05 3.06 -29.68
N HIS A 391 -19.20 1.85 -29.15
CA HIS A 391 -19.61 0.72 -29.97
C HIS A 391 -21.12 0.72 -30.05
N SER A 392 -21.68 0.73 -31.26
CA SER A 392 -23.11 0.54 -31.49
C SER A 392 -23.49 -0.89 -31.07
N GLY A 393 -23.86 -1.03 -29.81
CA GLY A 393 -24.18 -2.31 -29.16
C GLY A 393 -24.66 -2.05 -27.75
N GLY A 394 -25.84 -1.45 -27.63
CA GLY A 394 -26.48 -1.04 -26.38
C GLY A 394 -27.50 0.04 -26.66
#